data_AF-A0A4R4R7E1-F1
#
_entry.id   AF-A0A4R4R7E1-F1
#
_cell.length_a   1.000
_cell.length_b   1.000
_cell.length_c   1.000
_cell.angle_alpha   90.00
_cell.angle_beta   90.00
_cell.angle_gamma   90.00
#
_symmetry.space_group_name_H-M   'P 1'
#
loop_
_entity.id
_entity.type
_entity.pdbx_description
1 polymer ?
#
loop_
_entity_poly.entity_id
_entity_poly.type
_entity_poly.pdbx_seq_one_letter_code
_entity_poly.pdbx_strand_id
1 'polypeptide(L)'
;MTSCRLQAPLVDAALVVVALLDAVVMTDTDRPYADIVAVVAALALAVRRRWPYLVFALALPATAVSSAVVAGAVALYTVAVNTRNRRTLAVCTILYSICSAAAIWNHDIPTPTRVELLVSVGYNIATAAAAIFLGQLVQARRDLQQRLTEIHQAREHEQQLVAQTVLAKERAQLAREMHDVVSHQVSLITIQAGALQVNTSDPDTKTTAQTIRDLAVRTLDELRHMVTVLRASGTAPTELTPQPTLAGLRQMISNSGIGTRLDGDLPTDISAATQRAIYRTVQE
;
A
#
# COMPACT_ATOMS: atom_id res chain seq x y z
N MET A 1 6.61 -13.22 11.97
CA MET A 1 7.00 -11.84 12.36
C MET A 1 7.61 -11.74 13.78
N THR A 2 7.65 -12.82 14.58
CA THR A 2 8.17 -12.83 15.96
C THR A 2 9.70 -12.97 16.06
N SER A 3 10.35 -13.59 15.08
CA SER A 3 11.81 -13.85 15.07
C SER A 3 12.66 -12.58 14.95
N CYS A 4 12.14 -11.53 14.32
CA CYS A 4 12.89 -10.29 14.09
C CYS A 4 12.98 -9.40 15.34
N ARG A 5 12.02 -9.50 16.28
CA ARG A 5 12.02 -8.70 17.52
C ARG A 5 13.03 -9.18 18.56
N LEU A 6 13.32 -10.49 18.59
CA LEU A 6 14.32 -11.08 19.52
C LEU A 6 15.75 -10.97 19.01
N GLN A 7 15.96 -10.94 17.69
CA GLN A 7 17.30 -10.78 17.09
C GLN A 7 17.89 -9.39 17.32
N ALA A 8 17.04 -8.36 17.38
CA ALA A 8 17.44 -6.98 17.63
C ALA A 8 18.24 -6.78 18.95
N PRO A 9 17.72 -7.14 20.13
CA PRO A 9 18.46 -7.01 21.38
C PRO A 9 19.68 -7.94 21.45
N LEU A 10 19.63 -9.11 20.80
CA LEU A 10 20.78 -10.02 20.71
C LEU A 10 21.96 -9.42 19.95
N VAL A 11 21.70 -8.78 18.79
CA VAL A 11 22.74 -8.12 18.00
C VAL A 11 23.31 -6.91 18.74
N ASP A 12 22.47 -6.16 19.46
CA ASP A 12 22.91 -5.05 20.29
C ASP A 12 23.78 -5.53 21.46
N ALA A 13 23.35 -6.57 22.17
CA ALA A 13 24.13 -7.18 23.26
C ALA A 13 25.46 -7.73 22.74
N ALA A 14 25.48 -8.41 21.60
CA ALA A 14 26.70 -8.90 20.98
C ALA A 14 27.67 -7.76 20.64
N LEU A 15 27.18 -6.65 20.08
CA LEU A 15 28.02 -5.50 19.75
C LEU A 15 28.57 -4.78 20.99
N VAL A 16 27.79 -4.71 22.08
CA VAL A 16 28.26 -4.20 23.38
C VAL A 16 29.33 -5.12 23.97
N VAL A 17 29.12 -6.45 23.95
CA VAL A 17 30.09 -7.43 24.45
C VAL A 17 31.39 -7.38 23.66
N VAL A 18 31.32 -7.31 22.33
CA VAL A 18 32.52 -7.19 21.48
C VAL A 18 33.26 -5.87 21.76
N ALA A 19 32.55 -4.76 21.96
CA ALA A 19 33.17 -3.47 22.31
C ALA A 19 33.81 -3.49 23.71
N LEU A 20 33.19 -4.17 24.69
CA LEU A 20 33.77 -4.35 26.03
C LEU A 20 35.00 -5.26 25.98
N LEU A 21 34.97 -6.33 25.19
CA LEU A 21 36.14 -7.20 24.99
C LEU A 21 37.29 -6.45 24.32
N ASP A 22 37.01 -5.63 23.29
CA ASP A 22 38.03 -4.77 22.65
C ASP A 22 38.66 -3.80 23.66
N ALA A 23 37.83 -3.16 24.49
CA ALA A 23 38.31 -2.27 25.55
C ALA A 23 39.17 -3.00 26.60
N VAL A 24 38.83 -4.24 26.96
CA VAL A 24 39.59 -5.06 27.92
C VAL A 24 40.91 -5.54 27.33
N VAL A 25 40.95 -5.88 26.03
CA VAL A 25 42.20 -6.33 25.38
C VAL A 25 43.17 -5.15 25.18
N MET A 26 42.65 -3.94 24.97
CA MET A 26 43.45 -2.73 24.75
C MET A 26 43.71 -1.91 26.03
N THR A 27 43.57 -2.52 27.22
CA THR A 27 43.89 -1.84 28.48
C THR A 27 45.35 -1.47 28.55
N ASP A 28 45.62 -0.22 28.88
CA ASP A 28 46.97 0.30 29.07
C ASP A 28 47.19 0.63 30.54
N THR A 29 48.13 -0.07 31.18
CA THR A 29 48.37 0.03 32.63
C THR A 29 48.88 1.41 33.03
N ASP A 30 49.50 2.14 32.10
CA ASP A 30 50.07 3.46 32.36
C ASP A 30 49.01 4.58 32.33
N ARG A 31 47.79 4.32 31.84
CA ARG A 31 46.75 5.33 31.61
C ARG A 31 45.34 4.84 32.02
N PRO A 32 45.05 4.72 33.32
CA PRO A 32 43.77 4.18 33.81
C PRO A 32 42.54 5.01 33.40
N TYR A 33 42.72 6.28 33.04
CA TYR A 33 41.64 7.13 32.54
C TYR A 33 41.18 6.74 31.11
N ALA A 34 42.05 6.18 30.27
CA ALA A 34 41.71 5.75 28.92
C ALA A 34 40.73 4.56 28.95
N ASP A 35 40.95 3.63 29.88
CA ASP A 35 40.11 2.45 30.09
C ASP A 35 38.71 2.84 30.56
N ILE A 36 38.61 3.79 31.49
CA ILE A 36 37.31 4.30 31.97
C ILE A 36 36.50 4.88 30.82
N VAL A 37 37.14 5.68 29.95
CA VAL A 37 36.47 6.29 28.79
C VAL A 37 36.04 5.23 27.77
N ALA A 38 36.85 4.19 27.53
CA ALA A 38 36.50 3.08 26.65
C ALA A 38 35.30 2.27 27.18
N VAL A 39 35.26 1.97 28.48
CA VAL A 39 34.13 1.26 29.10
C VAL A 39 32.85 2.10 29.07
N VAL A 40 32.94 3.40 29.33
CA VAL A 40 31.80 4.32 29.23
C VAL A 40 31.25 4.38 27.80
N ALA A 41 32.13 4.45 26.80
CA ALA A 41 31.73 4.41 25.39
C ALA A 41 31.05 3.08 25.01
N ALA A 42 31.57 1.94 25.49
CA ALA A 42 30.97 0.64 25.26
C ALA A 42 29.58 0.51 25.91
N LEU A 43 29.40 1.02 27.13
CA LEU A 43 28.09 1.07 27.79
C LEU A 43 27.12 2.02 27.07
N ALA A 44 27.61 3.14 26.54
CA ALA A 44 26.78 4.08 25.77
C ALA A 44 26.16 3.43 24.52
N LEU A 45 26.81 2.42 23.93
CA LEU A 45 26.26 1.65 22.79
C LEU A 45 24.91 0.98 23.11
N ALA A 46 24.59 0.70 24.38
CA ALA A 46 23.29 0.17 24.77
C ALA A 46 22.12 1.14 24.47
N VAL A 47 22.42 2.45 24.41
CA VAL A 47 21.43 3.51 24.19
C VAL A 47 21.40 3.98 22.72
N ARG A 48 22.20 3.35 21.85
CA ARG A 48 22.43 3.75 20.44
C ARG A 48 21.17 3.82 19.58
N ARG A 49 20.14 3.04 19.94
CA ARG A 49 18.84 3.05 19.24
C ARG A 49 18.00 4.28 19.52
N ARG A 50 18.13 4.85 20.73
CA ARG A 50 17.35 6.04 21.14
C ARG A 50 18.12 7.33 20.87
N TRP A 51 19.44 7.34 21.05
CA TRP A 51 20.25 8.56 20.99
C TRP A 51 21.55 8.36 20.19
N PRO A 52 21.49 8.13 18.86
CA PRO A 52 22.66 7.79 18.06
C PRO A 52 23.76 8.88 18.07
N TYR A 53 23.38 10.16 18.16
CA TYR A 53 24.33 11.27 18.22
C TYR A 53 25.04 11.37 19.58
N LEU A 54 24.36 11.06 20.68
CA LEU A 54 24.98 11.04 22.01
C LEU A 54 26.01 9.92 22.11
N VAL A 55 25.69 8.76 21.55
CA VAL A 55 26.62 7.62 21.51
C VAL A 55 27.85 7.95 20.67
N PHE A 56 27.69 8.61 19.53
CA PHE A 56 28.83 9.08 18.75
C PHE A 56 29.67 10.10 19.51
N ALA A 57 29.04 11.08 20.17
CA ALA A 57 29.75 12.07 20.99
C ALA A 57 30.53 11.43 22.15
N LEU A 58 29.99 10.38 22.77
CA LEU A 58 30.66 9.64 23.85
C LEU A 58 31.75 8.68 23.34
N ALA A 59 31.63 8.17 22.12
CA ALA A 59 32.63 7.28 21.51
C ALA A 59 33.86 8.03 20.97
N LEU A 60 33.73 9.31 20.58
CA LEU A 60 34.83 10.10 20.04
C LEU A 60 36.03 10.27 21.00
N PRO A 61 35.83 10.65 22.28
CA PRO A 61 36.92 10.71 23.26
C PRO A 61 37.61 9.35 23.44
N ALA A 62 36.84 8.25 23.41
CA ALA A 62 37.41 6.90 23.51
C ALA A 62 38.35 6.63 22.33
N THR A 63 37.96 6.99 21.10
CA THR A 63 38.82 6.79 19.91
C THR A 63 40.08 7.67 19.88
N ALA A 64 40.09 8.78 20.61
CA ALA A 64 41.23 9.71 20.64
C ALA A 64 42.25 9.36 21.75
N VAL A 65 41.78 8.69 22.80
CA VAL A 65 42.55 8.45 24.04
C VAL A 65 42.87 6.97 24.24
N SER A 66 42.03 6.07 23.72
CA SER A 66 42.20 4.62 23.78
C SER A 66 42.53 4.05 22.40
N SER A 67 43.21 2.90 22.38
CA SER A 67 43.42 2.09 21.17
C SER A 67 42.17 1.27 20.76
N ALA A 68 41.06 1.38 21.49
CA ALA A 68 39.81 0.67 21.20
C ALA A 68 39.10 1.25 19.95
N VAL A 69 39.15 0.51 18.84
CA VAL A 69 38.62 0.93 17.53
C VAL A 69 37.15 0.51 17.37
N VAL A 70 36.72 -0.54 18.05
CA VAL A 70 35.38 -1.13 17.87
C VAL A 70 34.27 -0.16 18.27
N ALA A 71 34.41 0.53 19.40
CA ALA A 71 33.37 1.46 19.87
C ALA A 71 33.11 2.60 18.86
N GLY A 72 34.18 3.17 18.31
CA GLY A 72 34.10 4.20 17.28
C GLY A 72 33.50 3.71 15.96
N ALA A 73 33.92 2.53 15.49
CA ALA A 73 33.38 1.91 14.29
C ALA A 73 31.87 1.61 14.42
N VAL A 74 31.44 1.08 15.57
CA VAL A 74 30.03 0.78 15.83
C VAL A 74 29.20 2.06 15.96
N ALA A 75 29.75 3.13 16.55
CA ALA A 75 29.09 4.42 16.61
C ALA A 75 28.91 5.03 15.19
N LEU A 76 29.95 4.98 14.36
CA LEU A 76 29.90 5.44 12.97
C LEU A 76 28.90 4.63 12.13
N TYR A 77 28.90 3.30 12.28
CA TYR A 77 27.89 2.41 11.69
C TYR A 77 26.47 2.82 12.12
N THR A 78 26.26 3.10 13.41
CA THR A 78 24.93 3.46 13.92
C THR A 78 24.43 4.77 13.31
N VAL A 79 25.31 5.77 13.19
CA VAL A 79 24.98 7.04 12.51
C VAL A 79 24.68 6.81 11.03
N ALA A 80 25.43 5.94 10.35
CA ALA A 80 25.21 5.55 8.95
C ALA A 80 23.87 4.85 8.72
N VAL A 81 23.45 3.99 9.65
CA VAL A 81 22.14 3.31 9.56
C VAL A 81 20.98 4.29 9.77
N ASN A 82 21.14 5.27 10.67
CA ASN A 82 20.05 6.16 11.09
C ASN A 82 19.97 7.47 10.29
N THR A 83 21.02 7.85 9.56
CA THR A 83 21.08 9.15 8.88
C THR A 83 21.25 9.01 7.38
N ARG A 84 20.39 9.67 6.62
CA ARG A 84 20.45 9.69 5.14
C ARG A 84 21.18 10.90 4.56
N ASN A 85 21.45 11.89 5.40
CA ASN A 85 22.12 13.12 5.00
C ASN A 85 23.63 12.85 4.78
N ARG A 86 24.09 12.99 3.53
CA ARG A 86 25.50 12.81 3.18
C ARG A 86 26.42 13.80 3.91
N ARG A 87 25.92 15.01 4.23
CA ARG A 87 26.71 16.03 4.95
C ARG A 87 27.03 15.60 6.37
N THR A 88 26.04 15.07 7.10
CA THR A 88 26.27 14.60 8.49
C THR A 88 27.20 13.41 8.52
N LEU A 89 27.10 12.49 7.55
CA LEU A 89 28.04 11.37 7.44
C LEU A 89 29.45 11.84 7.12
N ALA A 90 29.62 12.79 6.20
CA ALA A 90 30.91 13.39 5.91
C ALA A 90 31.52 14.04 7.17
N VAL A 91 30.74 14.85 7.91
CA VAL A 91 31.18 15.48 9.15
C VAL A 91 31.57 14.44 10.21
N CYS A 92 30.77 13.40 10.43
CA CYS A 92 31.10 12.34 11.41
C CYS A 92 32.34 11.55 11.00
N THR A 93 32.52 11.28 9.70
CA THR A 93 33.71 10.58 9.19
C THR A 93 34.97 11.42 9.34
N ILE A 94 34.88 12.72 9.05
CA ILE A 94 35.98 13.67 9.25
C ILE A 94 36.35 13.74 10.74
N LEU A 95 35.35 13.86 11.62
CA LEU A 95 35.58 13.96 13.06
C LEU A 95 36.20 12.67 13.63
N TYR A 96 35.71 11.50 13.20
CA TYR A 96 36.33 10.20 13.53
C TYR A 96 37.78 10.12 13.05
N SER A 97 38.06 10.57 11.82
CA SER A 97 39.41 10.56 11.26
C SER A 97 40.37 11.50 12.01
N ILE A 98 39.89 12.67 12.44
CA ILE A 98 40.69 13.63 13.23
C ILE A 98 41.00 13.04 14.61
N CYS A 99 40.00 12.49 15.30
CA CYS A 99 40.19 11.87 16.61
C CYS A 99 41.13 10.66 16.56
N SER A 100 40.98 9.81 15.55
CA SER A 100 41.88 8.66 15.33
C SER A 100 43.32 9.11 15.04
N ALA A 101 43.50 10.16 14.24
CA ALA A 101 44.84 10.71 13.99
C ALA A 101 45.47 11.27 15.28
N ALA A 102 44.69 11.89 16.17
CA ALA A 102 45.17 12.39 17.46
C ALA A 102 45.67 11.26 18.38
N ALA A 103 45.12 10.05 18.29
CA ALA A 103 45.59 8.90 19.07
C ALA A 103 47.06 8.56 18.77
N ILE A 104 47.53 8.76 17.53
CA ILE A 104 48.92 8.52 17.11
C ILE A 104 49.89 9.45 17.85
N TRP A 105 49.49 10.70 18.10
CA TRP A 105 50.31 11.69 18.81
C TRP A 105 50.25 11.52 20.33
N ASN A 106 49.13 11.00 20.85
CA ASN A 106 48.95 10.79 22.27
C ASN A 106 49.69 9.56 22.79
N HIS A 107 49.90 8.52 21.98
CA HIS A 107 50.68 7.36 22.40
C HIS A 107 52.17 7.70 22.31
N ASP A 108 52.94 7.43 23.37
CA ASP A 108 54.39 7.64 23.45
C ASP A 108 55.15 6.60 22.59
N ILE A 109 54.75 6.45 21.33
CA ILE A 109 55.39 5.55 20.38
C ILE A 109 56.70 6.24 19.93
N PRO A 110 57.87 5.61 20.11
CA PRO A 110 59.11 6.13 19.52
C PRO A 110 58.91 6.34 18.02
N THR A 111 59.38 7.48 17.49
CA THR A 111 59.10 8.01 16.14
C THR A 111 58.67 6.90 15.15
N PRO A 112 57.36 6.77 14.86
CA PRO A 112 56.84 5.63 14.12
C PRO A 112 57.51 5.56 12.75
N THR A 113 57.84 4.35 12.32
CA THR A 113 58.37 4.13 10.99
C THR A 113 57.33 4.52 9.93
N ARG A 114 57.77 4.89 8.72
CA ARG A 114 56.84 5.22 7.62
C ARG A 114 55.85 4.09 7.32
N VAL A 115 56.27 2.84 7.54
CA VAL A 115 55.44 1.65 7.31
C VAL A 115 54.33 1.55 8.36
N GLU A 116 54.62 1.73 9.64
CA GLU A 116 53.62 1.71 10.71
C GLU A 116 52.55 2.80 10.54
N LEU A 117 52.97 4.00 10.13
CA LEU A 117 52.05 5.10 9.85
C LEU A 117 51.11 4.74 8.69
N LEU A 118 51.65 4.21 7.58
CA LEU A 118 50.84 3.78 6.44
C LEU A 118 49.85 2.66 6.80
N VAL A 119 50.29 1.68 7.60
CA VAL A 119 49.43 0.58 8.08
C VAL A 119 48.31 1.12 8.98
N SER A 120 48.61 2.01 9.92
CA SER A 120 47.63 2.59 10.84
C SER A 120 46.58 3.45 10.10
N VAL A 121 47.02 4.31 9.17
CA VAL A 121 46.12 5.11 8.34
C VAL A 121 45.24 4.21 7.47
N GLY A 122 45.83 3.20 6.83
CA GLY A 122 45.10 2.22 6.02
C GLY A 122 44.04 1.47 6.82
N TYR A 123 44.39 1.01 8.02
CA TYR A 123 43.47 0.29 8.92
C TYR A 123 42.29 1.16 9.36
N ASN A 124 42.54 2.44 9.68
CA ASN A 124 41.50 3.39 10.08
C ASN A 124 40.53 3.69 8.93
N ILE A 125 41.05 3.94 7.73
CA ILE A 125 40.24 4.18 6.53
C ILE A 125 39.40 2.94 6.22
N ALA A 126 40.01 1.75 6.24
CA ALA A 126 39.32 0.49 5.97
C ALA A 126 38.17 0.25 6.96
N THR A 127 38.41 0.48 8.26
CA THR A 127 37.41 0.28 9.30
C THR A 127 36.25 1.27 9.20
N ALA A 128 36.55 2.56 8.96
CA ALA A 128 35.51 3.57 8.75
C ALA A 128 34.68 3.27 7.49
N ALA A 129 35.35 2.92 6.39
CA ALA A 129 34.70 2.56 5.14
C ALA A 129 33.78 1.33 5.30
N ALA A 130 34.25 0.29 6.00
CA ALA A 130 33.46 -0.90 6.30
C ALA A 130 32.22 -0.57 7.13
N ALA A 131 32.37 0.23 8.19
CA ALA A 131 31.24 0.64 9.05
C ALA A 131 30.17 1.44 8.27
N ILE A 132 30.60 2.39 7.44
CA ILE A 132 29.70 3.19 6.60
C ILE A 132 29.01 2.31 5.57
N PHE A 133 29.77 1.47 4.87
CA PHE A 133 29.25 0.59 3.83
C PHE A 133 28.21 -0.39 4.39
N LEU A 134 28.49 -1.01 5.53
CA LEU A 134 27.53 -1.89 6.22
C LEU A 134 26.28 -1.12 6.64
N GLY A 135 26.41 0.11 7.14
CA GLY A 135 25.28 0.94 7.52
C GLY A 135 24.36 1.26 6.33
N GLN A 136 24.97 1.65 5.20
CA GLN A 136 24.26 1.92 3.95
C GLN A 136 23.62 0.66 3.36
N LEU A 137 24.28 -0.48 3.42
CA LEU A 137 23.74 -1.76 2.95
C LEU A 137 22.51 -2.16 3.76
N VAL A 138 22.54 -2.00 5.08
CA VAL A 138 21.38 -2.27 5.95
C VAL A 138 20.24 -1.30 5.64
N GLN A 139 20.53 -0.01 5.42
CA GLN A 139 19.52 0.96 5.01
C GLN A 139 18.88 0.59 3.66
N ALA A 140 19.69 0.26 2.65
CA ALA A 140 19.22 -0.15 1.34
C ALA A 140 18.38 -1.43 1.39
N ARG A 141 18.78 -2.41 2.22
CA ARG A 141 17.98 -3.63 2.44
C ARG A 141 16.62 -3.32 3.08
N ARG A 142 16.57 -2.43 4.07
CA ARG A 142 15.31 -2.02 4.72
C ARG A 142 14.38 -1.33 3.72
N ASP A 143 14.91 -0.41 2.92
CA ASP A 143 14.12 0.27 1.88
C ASP A 143 13.56 -0.72 0.85
N LEU A 144 14.39 -1.68 0.41
CA LEU A 144 13.95 -2.70 -0.54
C LEU A 144 12.84 -3.58 0.05
N GLN A 145 12.99 -4.00 1.31
CA GLN A 145 11.96 -4.79 2.00
C GLN A 145 10.64 -4.03 2.17
N GLN A 146 10.70 -2.73 2.49
CA GLN A 146 9.53 -1.88 2.57
C GLN A 146 8.83 -1.78 1.21
N ARG A 147 9.57 -1.48 0.15
CA ARG A 147 9.03 -1.42 -1.22
C ARG A 147 8.42 -2.74 -1.68
N LEU A 148 9.06 -3.87 -1.37
CA LEU A 148 8.50 -5.18 -1.70
C LEU A 148 7.18 -5.42 -0.97
N THR A 149 7.10 -5.03 0.31
CA THR A 149 5.86 -5.15 1.09
C THR A 149 4.73 -4.30 0.49
N GLU A 150 5.03 -3.06 0.10
CA GLU A 150 4.08 -2.17 -0.58
C GLU A 150 3.60 -2.75 -1.92
N ILE A 151 4.53 -3.29 -2.74
CA ILE A 151 4.19 -3.93 -4.02
C ILE A 151 3.32 -5.17 -3.81
N HIS A 152 3.62 -5.99 -2.79
CA HIS A 152 2.81 -7.16 -2.46
C HIS A 152 1.39 -6.77 -2.07
N GLN A 153 1.24 -5.77 -1.20
CA GLN A 153 -0.07 -5.26 -0.79
C GLN A 153 -0.86 -4.68 -1.98
N ALA A 154 -0.21 -3.91 -2.86
CA ALA A 154 -0.84 -3.37 -4.05
C ALA A 154 -1.30 -4.48 -5.01
N ARG A 155 -0.49 -5.52 -5.22
CA ARG A 155 -0.85 -6.67 -6.05
C ARG A 155 -2.01 -7.48 -5.47
N GLU A 156 -2.03 -7.71 -4.15
CA GLU A 156 -3.15 -8.40 -3.50
C GLU A 156 -4.47 -7.64 -3.70
N HIS A 157 -4.43 -6.30 -3.57
CA HIS A 157 -5.59 -5.47 -3.82
C HIS A 157 -6.04 -5.51 -5.29
N GLU A 158 -5.11 -5.41 -6.23
CA GLU A 158 -5.39 -5.51 -7.67
C GLU A 158 -6.01 -6.87 -8.02
N GLN A 159 -5.48 -7.97 -7.50
CA GLN A 159 -6.03 -9.32 -7.71
C GLN A 159 -7.46 -9.44 -7.18
N GLN A 160 -7.76 -8.86 -6.03
CA GLN A 160 -9.12 -8.85 -5.47
C GLN A 160 -10.09 -8.09 -6.38
N LEU A 161 -9.69 -6.92 -6.88
CA LEU A 161 -10.50 -6.12 -7.81
C LEU A 161 -10.72 -6.87 -9.13
N VAL A 162 -9.67 -7.46 -9.70
CA VAL A 162 -9.78 -8.27 -10.93
C VAL A 162 -10.71 -9.46 -10.71
N ALA A 163 -10.58 -10.19 -9.60
CA ALA A 163 -11.46 -11.31 -9.28
C ALA A 163 -12.94 -10.88 -9.16
N GLN A 164 -13.21 -9.75 -8.49
CA GLN A 164 -14.56 -9.21 -8.38
C GLN A 164 -15.15 -8.81 -9.74
N THR A 165 -14.35 -8.16 -10.60
CA THR A 165 -14.81 -7.78 -11.94
C THR A 165 -15.07 -8.98 -12.84
N VAL A 166 -14.23 -10.01 -12.78
CA VAL A 166 -14.42 -11.27 -13.52
C VAL A 166 -15.70 -11.97 -13.06
N LEU A 167 -15.89 -12.13 -11.74
CA LEU A 167 -17.11 -12.74 -11.19
C LEU A 167 -18.36 -11.95 -11.55
N ALA A 168 -18.32 -10.62 -11.51
CA ALA A 168 -19.44 -9.77 -11.91
C ALA A 168 -19.77 -9.94 -13.40
N LYS A 169 -18.75 -10.00 -14.27
CA LYS A 169 -18.90 -10.24 -15.71
C LYS A 169 -19.50 -11.61 -16.00
N GLU A 170 -19.03 -12.65 -15.30
CA GLU A 170 -19.53 -14.02 -15.43
C GLU A 170 -21.00 -14.11 -15.00
N ARG A 171 -21.36 -13.53 -13.85
CA ARG A 171 -22.77 -13.46 -13.41
C ARG A 171 -23.66 -12.74 -14.41
N ALA A 172 -23.19 -11.65 -14.99
CA ALA A 172 -23.94 -10.92 -16.02
C ALA A 172 -24.07 -11.72 -17.32
N GLN A 173 -23.08 -12.54 -17.68
CA GLN A 173 -23.14 -13.42 -18.83
C GLN A 173 -24.12 -14.59 -18.58
N LEU A 174 -24.01 -15.27 -17.44
CA LEU A 174 -24.94 -16.33 -17.05
C LEU A 174 -26.39 -15.83 -17.04
N ALA A 175 -26.65 -14.63 -16.50
CA ALA A 175 -27.98 -14.04 -16.52
C ALA A 175 -28.52 -13.83 -17.95
N ARG A 176 -27.67 -13.43 -18.90
CA ARG A 176 -28.06 -13.28 -20.32
C ARG A 176 -28.34 -14.63 -20.97
N GLU A 177 -27.46 -15.61 -20.79
CA GLU A 177 -27.64 -16.95 -21.34
C GLU A 177 -28.92 -17.60 -20.80
N MET A 178 -29.19 -17.46 -19.49
CA MET A 178 -30.44 -17.91 -18.88
C MET A 178 -31.65 -17.16 -19.46
N HIS A 179 -31.57 -15.83 -19.63
CA HIS A 179 -32.67 -15.05 -20.20
C HIS A 179 -32.98 -15.44 -21.65
N ASP A 180 -31.96 -15.70 -22.46
CA ASP A 180 -32.12 -16.06 -23.87
C ASP A 180 -32.78 -17.44 -23.99
N VAL A 181 -32.33 -18.43 -23.19
CA VAL A 181 -32.93 -19.78 -23.16
C VAL A 181 -34.38 -19.72 -22.69
N VAL A 182 -34.67 -19.02 -21.60
CA VAL A 182 -36.05 -18.89 -21.06
C VAL A 182 -36.94 -18.15 -22.05
N SER A 183 -36.48 -17.03 -22.61
CA SER A 183 -37.26 -16.25 -23.60
C SER A 183 -37.59 -17.07 -24.83
N HIS A 184 -36.64 -17.88 -25.32
CA HIS A 184 -36.87 -18.77 -26.45
C HIS A 184 -37.93 -19.84 -26.14
N GLN A 185 -37.84 -20.50 -24.99
CA GLN A 185 -38.81 -21.52 -24.57
C GLN A 185 -40.22 -20.94 -24.40
N VAL A 186 -40.37 -19.79 -23.74
CA VAL A 186 -41.68 -19.15 -23.54
C VAL A 186 -42.26 -18.65 -24.88
N SER A 187 -41.41 -18.16 -25.79
CA SER A 187 -41.83 -17.80 -27.15
C SER A 187 -42.38 -19.01 -27.92
N LEU A 188 -41.71 -20.17 -27.85
CA LEU A 188 -42.20 -21.41 -28.46
C LEU A 188 -43.54 -21.86 -27.87
N ILE A 189 -43.71 -21.79 -26.54
CA ILE A 189 -45.00 -22.09 -25.88
C ILE A 189 -46.10 -21.16 -26.41
N THR A 190 -45.81 -19.87 -26.56
CA THR A 190 -46.75 -18.87 -27.09
C THR A 190 -47.17 -19.21 -28.52
N ILE A 191 -46.21 -19.62 -29.38
CA ILE A 191 -46.47 -20.02 -30.77
C ILE A 191 -47.30 -21.30 -30.83
N GLN A 192 -46.95 -22.33 -30.05
CA GLN A 192 -47.68 -23.60 -30.00
C GLN A 192 -49.10 -23.43 -29.46
N ALA A 193 -49.29 -22.65 -28.39
CA ALA A 193 -50.61 -22.32 -27.85
C ALA A 193 -51.46 -21.55 -28.88
N GLY A 194 -50.86 -20.60 -29.60
CA GLY A 194 -51.51 -19.90 -30.70
C GLY A 194 -51.93 -20.82 -31.85
N ALA A 195 -51.08 -21.77 -32.25
CA ALA A 195 -51.42 -22.76 -33.27
C ALA A 195 -52.56 -23.69 -32.83
N LEU A 196 -52.56 -24.13 -31.56
CA LEU A 196 -53.61 -24.98 -30.99
C LEU A 196 -54.96 -24.25 -30.96
N GLN A 197 -54.96 -22.97 -30.60
CA GLN A 197 -56.16 -22.13 -30.57
C GLN A 197 -56.81 -21.98 -31.96
N VAL A 198 -56.01 -21.92 -33.03
CA VAL A 198 -56.50 -21.79 -34.42
C VAL A 198 -56.94 -23.13 -35.01
N ASN A 199 -56.19 -24.21 -34.75
CA ASN A 199 -56.43 -25.51 -35.39
C ASN A 199 -57.49 -26.38 -34.70
N THR A 200 -57.82 -26.15 -33.43
CA THR A 200 -58.85 -26.95 -32.74
C THR A 200 -60.26 -26.46 -33.05
N SER A 201 -61.22 -27.39 -33.11
CA SER A 201 -62.66 -27.09 -33.25
C SER A 201 -63.41 -27.12 -31.92
N ASP A 202 -62.77 -27.67 -30.87
CA ASP A 202 -63.32 -27.79 -29.53
C ASP A 202 -63.26 -26.45 -28.75
N PRO A 203 -64.39 -25.91 -28.27
CA PRO A 203 -64.43 -24.63 -27.55
C PRO A 203 -63.60 -24.62 -26.26
N ASP A 204 -63.59 -25.72 -25.51
CA ASP A 204 -62.88 -25.80 -24.23
C ASP A 204 -61.36 -25.80 -24.45
N THR A 205 -60.89 -26.53 -25.47
CA THR A 205 -59.49 -26.50 -25.90
C THR A 205 -59.06 -25.11 -26.37
N LYS A 206 -59.91 -24.36 -27.10
CA LYS A 206 -59.60 -22.98 -27.52
C LYS A 206 -59.38 -22.05 -26.32
N THR A 207 -60.29 -22.10 -25.35
CA THR A 207 -60.23 -21.25 -24.14
C THR A 207 -58.98 -21.57 -23.32
N THR A 208 -58.64 -22.85 -23.20
CA THR A 208 -57.43 -23.31 -22.52
C THR A 208 -56.15 -22.84 -23.23
N ALA A 209 -56.09 -22.98 -24.56
CA ALA A 209 -54.95 -22.52 -25.36
C ALA A 209 -54.77 -21.00 -25.28
N GLN A 210 -55.86 -20.23 -25.26
CA GLN A 210 -55.83 -18.78 -25.06
C GLN A 210 -55.25 -18.41 -23.68
N THR A 211 -55.66 -19.12 -22.63
CA THR A 211 -55.17 -18.90 -21.27
C THR A 211 -53.66 -19.19 -21.18
N ILE A 212 -53.18 -20.28 -21.79
CA ILE A 212 -51.75 -20.61 -21.82
C ILE A 212 -50.96 -19.52 -22.56
N ARG A 213 -51.47 -19.03 -23.69
CA ARG A 213 -50.84 -17.96 -24.47
C ARG A 213 -50.72 -16.67 -23.67
N ASP A 214 -51.79 -16.24 -23.01
CA ASP A 214 -51.80 -15.02 -22.21
C ASP A 214 -50.85 -15.12 -21.01
N LEU A 215 -50.80 -16.29 -20.36
CA LEU A 215 -49.88 -16.54 -19.25
C LEU A 215 -48.41 -16.48 -19.72
N ALA A 216 -48.11 -17.08 -20.87
CA ALA A 216 -46.76 -17.06 -21.45
C ALA A 216 -46.30 -15.64 -21.82
N VAL A 217 -47.18 -14.83 -22.43
CA VAL A 217 -46.89 -13.43 -22.76
C VAL A 217 -46.63 -12.60 -21.51
N ARG A 218 -47.48 -12.72 -20.48
CA ARG A 218 -47.29 -12.01 -19.19
C ARG A 218 -45.98 -12.40 -18.50
N THR A 219 -45.64 -13.69 -18.52
CA THR A 219 -44.39 -14.19 -17.91
C THR A 219 -43.15 -13.60 -18.61
N LEU A 220 -43.19 -13.47 -19.95
CA LEU A 220 -42.11 -12.84 -20.72
C LEU A 220 -41.90 -11.36 -20.37
N ASP A 221 -43.00 -10.61 -20.19
CA ASP A 221 -42.93 -9.21 -19.78
C ASP A 221 -42.39 -9.03 -18.36
N GLU A 222 -42.82 -9.85 -17.41
CA GLU A 222 -42.29 -9.85 -16.04
C GLU A 222 -40.78 -10.17 -16.00
N LEU A 223 -40.33 -11.16 -16.78
CA LEU A 223 -38.91 -11.50 -16.89
C LEU A 223 -38.08 -10.36 -17.49
N ARG A 224 -38.56 -9.70 -18.56
CA ARG A 224 -37.88 -8.53 -19.16
C ARG A 224 -37.78 -7.38 -18.18
N HIS A 225 -38.85 -7.14 -17.41
CA HIS A 225 -38.86 -6.10 -16.39
C HIS A 225 -37.80 -6.37 -15.31
N MET A 226 -37.74 -7.59 -14.77
CA MET A 226 -36.74 -7.98 -13.76
C MET A 226 -35.29 -7.87 -14.25
N VAL A 227 -34.99 -8.29 -15.49
CA VAL A 227 -33.63 -8.15 -16.06
C VAL A 227 -33.23 -6.68 -16.26
N THR A 228 -34.19 -5.82 -16.59
CA THR A 228 -33.96 -4.37 -16.75
C THR A 228 -33.57 -3.72 -15.42
N VAL A 229 -34.23 -4.10 -14.32
CA VAL A 229 -33.92 -3.62 -12.96
C VAL A 229 -32.55 -4.10 -12.48
N LEU A 230 -32.18 -5.36 -12.76
CA LEU A 230 -30.86 -5.90 -12.43
C LEU A 230 -29.72 -5.22 -13.21
N ARG A 231 -29.96 -4.84 -14.47
CA ARG A 231 -29.00 -4.06 -15.29
C ARG A 231 -28.75 -2.66 -14.76
N ALA A 232 -29.81 -1.98 -14.29
CA ALA A 232 -29.72 -0.65 -13.70
C ALA A 232 -28.96 -0.64 -12.36
N SER A 233 -28.97 -1.76 -11.63
CA SER A 233 -28.33 -1.89 -10.32
C SER A 233 -26.85 -2.32 -10.39
N GLY A 234 -26.43 -2.95 -11.49
CA GLY A 234 -25.07 -3.51 -11.66
C GLY A 234 -24.12 -2.71 -12.56
N THR A 235 -24.62 -1.71 -13.27
CA THR A 235 -23.82 -0.88 -14.19
C THR A 235 -24.04 0.57 -13.81
N ALA A 236 -22.97 1.30 -13.45
CA ALA A 236 -23.04 2.76 -13.42
C ALA A 236 -23.66 3.24 -14.75
N PRO A 237 -24.58 4.22 -14.74
CA PRO A 237 -25.48 4.47 -15.87
C PRO A 237 -24.65 4.76 -17.10
N THR A 238 -24.66 3.84 -18.07
CA THR A 238 -24.03 4.10 -19.36
C THR A 238 -24.92 5.08 -20.09
N GLU A 239 -24.33 6.21 -20.50
CA GLU A 239 -24.93 7.45 -21.01
C GLU A 239 -25.70 7.32 -22.34
N LEU A 240 -26.57 6.32 -22.53
CA LEU A 240 -27.24 6.05 -23.81
C LEU A 240 -28.77 6.15 -23.76
N THR A 241 -29.35 6.58 -22.64
CA THR A 241 -30.76 7.02 -22.62
C THR A 241 -30.77 8.54 -22.78
N PRO A 242 -31.53 9.12 -23.74
CA PRO A 242 -31.63 10.57 -23.87
C PRO A 242 -32.02 11.15 -22.50
N GLN A 243 -31.15 12.02 -21.97
CA GLN A 243 -31.29 12.47 -20.59
C GLN A 243 -32.65 13.17 -20.40
N PRO A 244 -33.37 12.88 -19.31
CA PRO A 244 -34.69 13.45 -19.09
C PRO A 244 -34.58 14.97 -19.04
N THR A 245 -35.24 15.62 -19.99
CA THR A 245 -35.39 17.07 -20.04
C THR A 245 -36.79 17.43 -19.54
N LEU A 246 -36.99 18.71 -19.22
CA LEU A 246 -38.28 19.17 -18.73
C LEU A 246 -39.43 18.99 -19.74
N ALA A 247 -39.13 18.76 -21.02
CA ALA A 247 -40.12 18.39 -22.03
C ALA A 247 -40.87 17.09 -21.66
N GLY A 248 -40.22 16.16 -20.94
CA GLY A 248 -40.81 14.91 -20.48
C GLY A 248 -41.68 15.04 -19.22
N LEU A 249 -41.67 16.19 -18.54
CA LEU A 249 -42.32 16.35 -17.23
C LEU A 249 -43.84 16.25 -17.31
N ARG A 250 -44.45 16.80 -18.38
CA ARG A 250 -45.91 16.67 -18.61
C ARG A 250 -46.33 15.21 -18.81
N GLN A 251 -45.52 14.44 -19.53
CA GLN A 251 -45.78 13.03 -19.79
C GLN A 251 -45.57 12.17 -18.53
N MET A 252 -44.58 12.51 -17.70
CA MET A 252 -44.38 11.86 -16.39
C MET A 252 -45.58 12.08 -15.46
N ILE A 253 -46.06 13.32 -15.37
CA ILE A 253 -47.22 13.69 -14.56
C ILE A 253 -48.49 12.98 -15.06
N SER A 254 -48.74 12.99 -16.37
CA SER A 254 -49.92 12.32 -16.95
C SER A 254 -49.93 10.81 -16.69
N ASN A 255 -48.75 10.19 -16.61
CA ASN A 255 -48.60 8.76 -16.41
C ASN A 255 -48.52 8.34 -14.93
N SER A 256 -48.47 9.32 -13.99
CA SER A 256 -48.36 9.04 -12.55
C SER A 256 -49.63 8.45 -11.94
N GLY A 257 -50.79 8.65 -12.59
CA GLY A 257 -52.10 8.24 -12.04
C GLY A 257 -52.56 9.07 -10.83
N ILE A 258 -51.82 10.12 -10.45
CA ILE A 258 -52.15 11.02 -9.33
C ILE A 258 -52.75 12.31 -9.88
N GLY A 259 -53.89 12.74 -9.34
CA GLY A 259 -54.55 13.99 -9.70
C GLY A 259 -53.72 15.22 -9.31
N THR A 260 -52.81 15.62 -10.19
CA THR A 260 -51.84 16.69 -9.96
C THR A 260 -52.02 17.79 -11.00
N ARG A 261 -51.94 19.04 -10.56
CA ARG A 261 -52.05 20.23 -11.42
C ARG A 261 -50.68 20.90 -11.51
N LEU A 262 -50.11 20.91 -12.71
CA LEU A 262 -48.91 21.68 -13.03
C LEU A 262 -49.32 23.11 -13.37
N ASP A 263 -48.78 24.10 -12.66
CA ASP A 263 -49.00 25.52 -12.93
C ASP A 263 -47.66 26.25 -13.09
N GLY A 264 -47.55 27.08 -14.12
CA GLY A 264 -46.33 27.80 -14.51
C GLY A 264 -45.75 27.43 -15.88
N ASP A 265 -45.06 28.41 -16.48
CA ASP A 265 -44.32 28.25 -17.73
C ASP A 265 -42.86 27.85 -17.49
N LEU A 266 -42.36 26.95 -18.34
CA LEU A 266 -40.99 26.49 -18.25
C LEU A 266 -40.05 27.55 -18.84
N PRO A 267 -39.02 27.99 -18.10
CA PRO A 267 -38.01 28.88 -18.66
C PRO A 267 -37.27 28.17 -19.80
N THR A 268 -37.07 28.84 -20.94
CA THR A 268 -36.34 28.27 -22.08
C THR A 268 -34.82 28.31 -21.89
N ASP A 269 -34.31 29.15 -20.97
CA ASP A 269 -32.88 29.47 -20.84
C ASP A 269 -32.23 28.86 -19.58
N ILE A 270 -32.57 27.62 -19.26
CA ILE A 270 -32.00 26.90 -18.10
C ILE A 270 -31.05 25.80 -18.53
N SER A 271 -29.93 25.70 -17.81
CA SER A 271 -28.87 24.73 -18.07
C SER A 271 -29.41 23.29 -17.99
N ALA A 272 -28.82 22.38 -18.77
CA ALA A 272 -29.19 20.96 -18.76
C ALA A 272 -29.07 20.31 -17.36
N ALA A 273 -28.13 20.79 -16.52
CA ALA A 273 -27.98 20.32 -15.14
C ALA A 273 -29.17 20.75 -14.26
N THR A 274 -29.64 21.99 -14.41
CA THR A 274 -30.80 22.54 -13.70
C THR A 274 -32.09 21.84 -14.14
N GLN A 275 -32.26 21.59 -15.44
CA GLN A 275 -33.40 20.83 -15.96
C GLN A 275 -33.50 19.43 -15.34
N ARG A 276 -32.36 18.75 -15.17
CA ARG A 276 -32.30 17.42 -14.53
C ARG A 276 -32.61 17.46 -13.04
N ALA A 277 -32.07 18.46 -12.33
CA ALA A 277 -32.35 18.63 -10.91
C ALA A 277 -33.85 18.80 -10.67
N ILE A 278 -34.50 19.69 -11.43
CA ILE A 278 -35.94 19.92 -11.36
C ILE A 278 -36.72 18.64 -11.73
N TYR A 279 -36.35 17.97 -12.82
CA TYR A 279 -37.02 16.73 -13.23
C TYR A 279 -36.97 15.65 -12.14
N ARG A 280 -35.80 15.45 -11.51
CA ARG A 280 -35.64 14.49 -10.39
C ARG A 280 -36.44 14.89 -9.16
N THR A 281 -36.44 16.17 -8.80
CA THR A 281 -37.21 16.66 -7.63
C THR A 281 -38.72 16.45 -7.79
N VAL A 282 -39.24 16.45 -9.02
CA VAL A 282 -40.66 16.15 -9.28
C VAL A 282 -40.93 14.64 -9.37
N GLN A 283 -39.90 13.84 -9.63
CA GLN A 283 -40.00 12.37 -9.74
C GLN A 283 -39.99 11.68 -8.38
N GLU A 284 -39.25 12.21 -7.40
CA GLU A 284 -39.23 11.77 -5.99
C GLU A 284 -40.52 12.17 -5.25
#